data_AF-A0A4U6BNM9-F1
#
_entry.id   AF-A0A4U6BNM9-F1
#
_cell.length_a   1.000
_cell.length_b   1.000
_cell.length_c   1.000
_cell.angle_alpha   90.00
_cell.angle_beta   90.00
_cell.angle_gamma   90.00
#
_symmetry.space_group_name_H-M   'P 1'
#
loop_
_entity.id
_entity.type
_entity.pdbx_description
1 polymer ?
#
loop_
_entity_poly.entity_id
_entity_poly.type
_entity_poly.pdbx_seq_one_letter_code
_entity_poly.pdbx_strand_id
1 'polypeptide(L)'
;MAISGAALLEAAVTQALLSRLRESKTGNRELFRGNAPLSSFSSITQMAFALNVFGKEYRHDIDGVRHIRNAFAHSPKELRFATKAISDVCDTFYALRVAPKFNEAPTTARDKFSFTVRTVGMFLILASAELMTPLKSDLP
;
A
#
# COMPACT_ATOMS: atom_id res chain seq x y z
N MET A 1 -4.78 -13.48 5.61
CA MET A 1 -3.47 -12.78 5.63
C MET A 1 -3.14 -12.11 4.31
N ALA A 2 -2.96 -12.83 3.18
CA ALA A 2 -2.63 -12.18 1.90
C ALA A 2 -3.72 -11.20 1.42
N ILE A 3 -4.97 -11.66 1.31
CA ILE A 3 -6.10 -10.84 0.83
C ILE A 3 -6.36 -9.65 1.77
N SER A 4 -6.57 -9.91 3.06
CA SER A 4 -6.85 -8.86 4.05
C SER A 4 -5.69 -7.89 4.23
N GLY A 5 -4.44 -8.37 4.21
CA GLY A 5 -3.26 -7.51 4.33
C GLY A 5 -3.09 -6.59 3.12
N ALA A 6 -3.32 -7.11 1.91
CA ALA A 6 -3.32 -6.27 0.71
C ALA A 6 -4.46 -5.25 0.71
N ALA A 7 -5.65 -5.60 1.21
CA ALA A 7 -6.76 -4.67 1.38
C ALA A 7 -6.43 -3.54 2.38
N LEU A 8 -5.72 -3.84 3.47
CA LEU A 8 -5.23 -2.82 4.40
C LEU A 8 -4.22 -1.87 3.74
N LEU A 9 -3.28 -2.41 2.95
CA LEU A 9 -2.33 -1.58 2.22
C LEU A 9 -3.03 -0.71 1.16
N GLU A 10 -4.00 -1.25 0.44
CA GLU A 10 -4.83 -0.51 -0.52
C GLU A 10 -5.59 0.65 0.16
N ALA A 11 -6.14 0.41 1.36
CA ALA A 11 -6.77 1.47 2.15
C ALA A 11 -5.77 2.57 2.56
N ALA A 12 -4.56 2.20 2.97
CA ALA A 12 -3.51 3.17 3.32
C ALA A 12 -3.07 4.02 2.11
N VAL A 13 -2.89 3.39 0.93
CA VAL A 13 -2.59 4.12 -0.32
C VAL A 13 -3.74 5.04 -0.68
N THR A 14 -4.98 4.57 -0.54
CA THR A 14 -6.18 5.38 -0.82
C THR A 14 -6.25 6.60 0.09
N GLN A 15 -5.99 6.44 1.39
CA GLN A 15 -5.96 7.53 2.34
C GLN A 15 -4.86 8.55 2.03
N ALA A 16 -3.65 8.07 1.72
CA ALA A 16 -2.52 8.94 1.34
C ALA A 16 -2.74 9.66 0.00
N LEU A 17 -3.47 9.03 -0.93
CA LEU A 17 -3.92 9.70 -2.15
C LEU A 17 -4.97 10.78 -1.85
N LEU A 18 -5.97 10.46 -1.03
CA LEU A 18 -7.02 11.39 -0.64
C LEU A 18 -6.47 12.63 0.05
N SER A 19 -5.40 12.51 0.86
CA SER A 19 -4.75 13.66 1.50
C SER A 19 -4.04 14.61 0.54
N ARG A 20 -3.88 14.23 -0.75
CA ARG A 20 -3.37 15.10 -1.81
C ARG A 20 -4.47 15.76 -2.64
N LEU A 21 -5.69 15.25 -2.56
CA LEU A 21 -6.83 15.77 -3.30
C LEU A 21 -7.47 16.92 -2.53
N ARG A 22 -8.12 17.83 -3.27
CA ARG A 22 -8.92 18.90 -2.66
C ARG A 22 -10.02 18.27 -1.80
N GLU A 23 -10.23 18.82 -0.60
CA GLU A 23 -11.36 18.43 0.25
C GLU A 23 -12.68 18.63 -0.49
N SER A 24 -13.53 17.61 -0.47
CA SER A 24 -14.86 17.68 -1.07
C SER A 24 -15.84 16.90 -0.22
N LYS A 25 -16.96 17.54 0.13
CA LYS A 25 -18.02 16.94 0.97
C LYS A 25 -18.66 15.71 0.33
N THR A 26 -18.61 15.58 -0.99
CA THR A 26 -19.23 14.50 -1.77
C THR A 26 -18.36 13.95 -2.90
N GLY A 27 -17.47 14.76 -3.48
CA GLY A 27 -16.86 14.49 -4.78
C GLY A 27 -15.78 13.41 -4.79
N ASN A 28 -15.01 13.25 -3.72
CA ASN A 28 -13.86 12.33 -3.78
C ASN A 28 -14.31 10.86 -3.72
N ARG A 29 -15.43 10.54 -3.07
CA ARG A 29 -15.94 9.15 -2.96
C ARG A 29 -16.37 8.56 -4.29
N GLU A 30 -16.90 9.39 -5.20
CA GLU A 30 -17.35 8.93 -6.52
C GLU A 30 -16.20 8.48 -7.42
N LEU A 31 -14.97 8.96 -7.16
CA LEU A 31 -13.78 8.54 -7.92
C LEU A 31 -13.43 7.05 -7.73
N PHE A 32 -13.88 6.43 -6.64
CA PHE A 32 -13.50 5.07 -6.24
C PHE A 32 -14.60 4.02 -6.46
N ARG A 33 -15.78 4.41 -6.97
CA ARG A 33 -16.96 3.52 -7.05
C ARG A 33 -17.10 2.87 -8.44
N GLY A 34 -17.54 1.61 -8.47
CA GLY A 34 -17.90 0.92 -9.71
C GLY A 34 -16.78 0.95 -10.77
N ASN A 35 -17.06 1.59 -11.91
CA ASN A 35 -16.11 1.74 -13.02
C ASN A 35 -15.42 3.11 -13.06
N ALA A 36 -15.38 3.81 -11.93
CA ALA A 36 -14.72 5.11 -11.82
C ALA A 36 -13.19 5.01 -11.94
N PRO A 37 -12.47 6.11 -12.23
CA PRO A 37 -11.04 6.08 -12.53
C PRO A 37 -10.16 5.48 -11.42
N LEU A 38 -10.57 5.60 -10.16
CA LEU A 38 -9.83 5.10 -8.99
C LEU A 38 -10.52 3.89 -8.33
N SER A 39 -11.30 3.10 -9.09
CA SER A 39 -12.04 1.96 -8.52
C SER A 39 -11.20 0.69 -8.26
N SER A 40 -9.93 0.68 -8.65
CA SER A 40 -9.06 -0.50 -8.53
C SER A 40 -7.76 -0.18 -7.82
N PHE A 41 -7.22 -1.16 -7.08
CA PHE A 41 -5.90 -1.02 -6.44
C PHE A 41 -4.82 -0.56 -7.42
N SER A 42 -4.84 -1.06 -8.66
CA SER A 42 -3.86 -0.70 -9.67
C SER A 42 -3.98 0.78 -10.08
N SER A 43 -5.20 1.27 -10.34
CA SER A 43 -5.41 2.66 -10.73
C SER A 43 -5.17 3.64 -9.59
N ILE A 44 -5.54 3.26 -8.36
CA ILE A 44 -5.20 4.00 -7.14
C ILE A 44 -3.68 4.12 -6.97
N THR A 45 -2.95 3.01 -7.09
CA THR A 45 -1.48 2.99 -6.98
C THR A 45 -0.82 3.84 -8.06
N GLN A 46 -1.33 3.76 -9.30
CA GLN A 46 -0.81 4.55 -10.42
C GLN A 46 -1.01 6.06 -10.19
N MET A 47 -2.20 6.48 -9.75
CA MET A 47 -2.48 7.88 -9.45
C MET A 47 -1.64 8.40 -8.28
N ALA A 48 -1.57 7.65 -7.18
CA ALA A 48 -0.78 8.02 -6.01
C ALA A 48 0.71 8.16 -6.37
N PHE A 49 1.25 7.28 -7.20
CA PHE A 49 2.61 7.38 -7.70
C PHE A 49 2.81 8.63 -8.58
N ALA A 50 1.88 8.91 -9.50
CA ALA A 50 1.95 10.09 -10.37
C ALA A 50 1.92 11.41 -9.58
N LEU A 51 1.25 11.44 -8.43
CA LEU A 51 1.18 12.59 -7.52
C LEU A 51 2.32 12.62 -6.48
N ASN A 52 3.37 11.80 -6.65
CA ASN A 52 4.50 11.70 -5.73
C ASN A 52 4.10 11.40 -4.27
N VAL A 53 3.05 10.60 -4.05
CA VAL A 53 2.69 10.12 -2.71
C VAL A 53 3.78 9.22 -2.13
N PHE A 54 4.46 8.44 -2.98
CA PHE A 54 5.54 7.55 -2.61
C PHE A 54 6.53 7.33 -3.78
N GLY A 55 7.75 6.91 -3.45
CA GLY A 55 8.83 6.65 -4.41
C GLY A 55 8.72 5.31 -5.15
N LYS A 56 9.68 5.05 -6.05
CA LYS A 56 9.72 3.85 -6.90
C LYS A 56 9.86 2.55 -6.10
N GLU A 57 10.54 2.64 -4.96
CA GLU A 57 10.81 1.54 -4.05
C GLU A 57 9.52 1.04 -3.39
N TYR A 58 8.72 1.96 -2.81
CA TYR A 58 7.42 1.59 -2.27
C TYR A 58 6.40 1.24 -3.35
N ARG A 59 6.52 1.83 -4.55
CA ARG A 59 5.72 1.42 -5.69
C ARG A 59 5.96 -0.06 -6.04
N HIS A 60 7.23 -0.49 -6.06
CA HIS A 60 7.60 -1.90 -6.27
C HIS A 60 6.95 -2.81 -5.21
N ASP A 61 7.06 -2.45 -3.93
CA ASP A 61 6.48 -3.24 -2.83
C ASP A 61 4.96 -3.34 -2.93
N ILE A 62 4.26 -2.23 -3.20
CA ILE A 62 2.80 -2.18 -3.37
C ILE A 62 2.36 -3.06 -4.54
N ASP A 63 3.07 -3.00 -5.68
CA ASP A 63 2.76 -3.83 -6.83
C ASP A 63 3.01 -5.32 -6.56
N GLY A 64 4.07 -5.67 -5.82
CA GLY A 64 4.30 -7.04 -5.38
C GLY A 64 3.20 -7.56 -4.44
N VAL A 65 2.75 -6.74 -3.48
CA VAL A 65 1.60 -7.08 -2.61
C VAL A 65 0.32 -7.27 -3.42
N ARG A 66 0.05 -6.39 -4.39
CA ARG A 66 -1.10 -6.51 -5.31
C ARG A 66 -1.03 -7.79 -6.15
N HIS A 67 0.15 -8.13 -6.66
CA HIS A 67 0.36 -9.36 -7.42
C HIS A 67 0.08 -10.61 -6.57
N ILE A 68 0.64 -10.67 -5.36
CA ILE A 68 0.38 -11.76 -4.40
C ILE A 68 -1.11 -11.86 -4.09
N ARG A 69 -1.79 -10.75 -3.78
CA ARG A 69 -3.25 -10.74 -3.54
C ARG A 69 -4.02 -11.37 -4.69
N ASN A 70 -3.73 -10.93 -5.92
CA ASN A 70 -4.43 -11.42 -7.10
C ASN A 70 -4.19 -12.92 -7.32
N ALA A 71 -2.96 -13.40 -7.09
CA ALA A 71 -2.65 -14.83 -7.16
C ALA A 71 -3.45 -15.64 -6.12
N PHE A 72 -3.54 -15.16 -4.88
CA PHE A 72 -4.35 -15.82 -3.84
C PHE A 72 -5.85 -15.77 -4.10
N ALA A 73 -6.36 -14.71 -4.74
CA ALA A 73 -7.79 -14.53 -5.00
C ALA A 73 -8.29 -15.31 -6.23
N HIS A 74 -7.43 -15.53 -7.24
CA HIS A 74 -7.82 -16.09 -8.53
C HIS A 74 -7.14 -17.42 -8.88
N SER A 75 -6.25 -17.94 -8.04
CA SER A 75 -5.65 -19.26 -8.28
C SER A 75 -6.67 -20.37 -8.05
N PRO A 76 -6.94 -21.24 -9.04
CA PRO A 76 -7.79 -22.42 -8.86
C PRO A 76 -7.10 -23.54 -8.07
N LYS A 77 -5.78 -23.44 -7.86
CA LYS A 77 -4.97 -24.39 -7.08
C LYS A 77 -4.65 -23.82 -5.71
N GLU A 78 -4.48 -24.71 -4.72
CA GLU A 78 -4.05 -24.35 -3.37
C GLU A 78 -2.71 -23.60 -3.42
N LEU A 79 -2.74 -22.30 -3.14
CA LEU A 79 -1.57 -21.42 -3.13
C LEU A 79 -1.15 -21.15 -1.68
N ARG A 80 0.15 -21.20 -1.40
CA ARG A 80 0.71 -20.95 -0.07
C ARG A 80 1.81 -19.90 -0.16
N PHE A 81 2.13 -19.25 0.96
CA PHE A 81 3.27 -18.32 1.00
C PHE A 81 4.61 -19.00 0.71
N ALA A 82 4.73 -20.31 0.99
CA ALA A 82 5.90 -21.10 0.65
C ALA A 82 5.96 -21.51 -0.84
N THR A 83 4.92 -21.21 -1.64
CA THR A 83 4.98 -21.45 -3.09
C THR A 83 6.09 -20.55 -3.67
N LYS A 84 7.00 -21.14 -4.44
CA LYS A 84 8.21 -20.47 -4.94
C LYS A 84 7.92 -19.09 -5.56
N ALA A 85 6.92 -19.00 -6.44
CA ALA A 85 6.54 -17.75 -7.07
C ALA A 85 6.12 -16.64 -6.09
N ILE A 86 5.53 -17.01 -4.94
CA ILE A 86 5.13 -16.05 -3.89
C ILE A 86 6.32 -15.69 -3.01
N SER A 87 7.11 -16.68 -2.59
CA SER A 87 8.29 -16.41 -1.77
C SER A 87 9.31 -15.55 -2.51
N ASP A 88 9.54 -15.82 -3.80
CA ASP A 88 10.44 -15.04 -4.65
C ASP A 88 10.02 -13.56 -4.67
N VAL A 89 8.72 -13.25 -4.80
CA VAL A 89 8.23 -11.87 -4.73
C VAL A 89 8.47 -11.27 -3.34
N CYS A 90 8.15 -12.01 -2.27
CA CYS A 90 8.36 -11.54 -0.90
C CYS A 90 9.83 -11.22 -0.59
N ASP A 91 10.77 -11.92 -1.22
CA ASP A 91 12.21 -11.70 -1.02
C ASP A 91 12.72 -10.41 -1.68
N THR A 92 11.96 -9.86 -2.63
CA THR A 92 12.35 -8.62 -3.34
C THR A 92 11.89 -7.34 -2.65
N PHE A 93 11.14 -7.44 -1.54
CA PHE A 93 10.55 -6.26 -0.91
C PHE A 93 11.60 -5.31 -0.33
N TYR A 94 11.54 -4.06 -0.76
CA TYR A 94 12.42 -2.99 -0.31
C TYR A 94 12.25 -2.71 1.18
N ALA A 95 11.01 -2.76 1.69
CA ALA A 95 10.70 -2.54 3.10
C ALA A 95 11.54 -3.42 4.04
N LEU A 96 11.96 -4.62 3.63
CA LEU A 96 12.79 -5.50 4.46
C LEU A 96 14.12 -4.86 4.88
N ARG A 97 14.63 -3.89 4.10
CA ARG A 97 15.86 -3.15 4.43
C ARG A 97 15.74 -2.32 5.71
N VAL A 98 14.53 -1.94 6.11
CA VAL A 98 14.31 -1.20 7.36
C VAL A 98 14.00 -2.10 8.55
N ALA A 99 13.80 -3.41 8.36
CA ALA A 99 13.51 -4.35 9.44
C ALA A 99 14.53 -4.33 10.60
N PRO A 100 15.86 -4.22 10.35
CA PRO A 100 16.83 -4.12 11.44
C PRO A 100 16.63 -2.88 12.33
N LYS A 101 16.06 -1.78 11.80
CA LYS A 101 15.77 -0.58 12.60
C LYS A 101 14.65 -0.80 13.62
N PHE A 102 13.81 -1.82 13.40
CA PHE A 102 12.74 -2.22 14.30
C PHE A 102 13.10 -3.46 15.14
N ASN A 103 14.36 -3.89 15.10
CA ASN A 103 14.81 -5.14 15.72
C ASN A 103 14.00 -6.36 15.24
N GLU A 104 13.58 -6.35 13.97
CA GLU A 104 12.82 -7.43 13.34
C GLU A 104 13.67 -8.11 12.26
N ALA A 105 13.50 -9.42 12.14
CA ALA A 105 14.11 -10.23 11.08
C ALA A 105 13.04 -11.15 10.47
N PRO A 106 12.21 -10.65 9.53
CA PRO A 106 11.18 -11.46 8.88
C PRO A 106 11.83 -12.60 8.09
N THR A 107 11.64 -13.84 8.54
CA THR A 107 12.32 -15.02 7.95
C THR A 107 11.45 -15.71 6.91
N THR A 108 10.16 -15.91 7.19
CA THR A 108 9.25 -16.59 6.25
C THR A 108 8.68 -15.63 5.23
N ALA A 109 8.24 -16.13 4.06
CA ALA A 109 7.57 -15.31 3.05
C ALA A 109 6.29 -14.64 3.60
N ARG A 110 5.61 -15.28 4.56
CA ARG A 110 4.45 -14.69 5.25
C ARG A 110 4.88 -13.51 6.12
N ASP A 111 5.96 -13.65 6.89
CA ASP A 111 6.46 -12.59 7.76
C ASP A 111 6.96 -11.41 6.94
N LYS A 112 7.70 -11.67 5.85
CA LYS A 112 8.16 -10.64 4.91
C LYS A 112 7.00 -9.86 4.31
N PHE A 113 5.95 -10.56 3.89
CA PHE A 113 4.71 -9.93 3.41
C PHE A 113 4.05 -9.07 4.48
N SER A 114 3.82 -9.63 5.68
CA SER A 114 3.19 -8.93 6.80
C SER A 114 3.99 -7.71 7.24
N PHE A 115 5.30 -7.83 7.33
CA PHE A 115 6.21 -6.74 7.66
C PHE A 115 6.13 -5.63 6.61
N THR A 116 6.14 -5.99 5.33
CA THR A 116 6.05 -5.03 4.21
C THR A 116 4.73 -4.28 4.23
N VAL A 117 3.60 -4.98 4.34
CA VAL A 117 2.27 -4.37 4.44
C VAL A 117 2.18 -3.38 5.60
N ARG A 118 2.62 -3.79 6.80
CA ARG A 118 2.58 -2.94 8.00
C ARG A 118 3.48 -1.71 7.83
N THR A 119 4.71 -1.92 7.37
CA THR A 119 5.73 -0.87 7.27
C THR A 119 5.35 0.17 6.23
N VAL A 120 5.02 -0.26 5.00
CA VAL A 120 4.61 0.65 3.93
C VAL A 120 3.31 1.36 4.30
N GLY A 121 2.33 0.63 4.85
CA GLY A 121 1.06 1.22 5.30
C GLY A 121 1.28 2.29 6.39
N MET A 122 2.13 2.03 7.37
CA MET A 122 2.47 2.99 8.42
C MET A 122 3.12 4.25 7.85
N PHE A 123 4.11 4.12 6.95
CA PHE A 123 4.74 5.28 6.31
C PHE A 123 3.74 6.13 5.53
N LEU A 124 2.83 5.50 4.78
CA LEU A 124 1.80 6.22 4.03
C LEU A 124 0.83 6.98 4.95
N ILE A 125 0.40 6.35 6.05
CA ILE A 125 -0.51 6.98 7.01
C ILE A 125 0.17 8.15 7.72
N LEU A 126 1.41 7.98 8.19
CA LEU A 126 2.16 9.05 8.85
C LEU A 126 2.41 10.24 7.92
N ALA A 127 2.87 9.97 6.68
CA ALA A 127 3.07 11.02 5.68
C ALA A 127 1.77 11.75 5.32
N SER A 128 0.63 11.05 5.33
CA SER A 128 -0.68 11.67 5.10
C SER A 128 -1.10 12.60 6.24
N ALA A 129 -0.75 12.26 7.49
CA ALA A 129 -1.10 13.07 8.66
C ALA A 129 -0.32 14.40 8.70
N GLU A 130 0.96 14.39 8.30
CA GLU A 130 1.77 15.62 8.21
C GLU A 130 1.15 16.65 7.26
N LEU A 131 0.57 16.19 6.14
CA LEU A 131 -0.08 17.05 5.15
C LEU A 131 -1.45 17.58 5.58
N MET A 132 -2.12 16.88 6.48
CA MET A 132 -3.41 17.28 7.03
C MET A 132 -3.27 18.19 8.26
N THR A 133 -2.06 18.47 8.73
CA THR A 133 -1.88 19.54 9.71
C THR A 133 -2.31 20.86 9.06
N PRO A 134 -3.27 21.60 9.64
CA PRO A 134 -3.68 22.87 9.07
C PRO A 134 -2.43 23.75 8.96
N LEU A 135 -2.24 24.37 7.79
CA LEU A 135 -1.33 25.51 7.64
C LEU A 135 -1.54 26.37 8.88
N LYS A 136 -0.51 26.49 9.74
CA LYS A 136 -0.57 27.39 10.88
C LYS A 136 -1.15 28.70 10.36
N SER A 137 -2.30 29.08 10.90
CA SER A 137 -2.86 30.40 10.71
C SER A 137 -1.90 31.36 11.40
N ASP A 138 -0.82 31.71 10.73
CA ASP A 138 0.06 32.82 11.10
C ASP A 138 -0.70 34.11 10.77
N LEU A 139 -1.69 34.41 11.62
CA LEU A 139 -2.13 35.75 11.98
C LEU A 139 -2.28 35.72 13.50
N PRO A 140 -1.50 36.53 14.22
CA PRO A 140 -1.86 37.95 14.35
C PRO A 140 -0.96 38.92 13.59
#